data_AF-A0A926NME2-F1
#
_entry.id   AF-A0A926NME2-F1
#
_cell.length_a   1.000
_cell.length_b   1.000
_cell.length_c   1.000
_cell.angle_alpha   90.00
_cell.angle_beta   90.00
_cell.angle_gamma   90.00
#
_symmetry.space_group_name_H-M   'P 1'
#
loop_
_entity.id
_entity.type
_entity.pdbx_description
1 polymer ?
#
loop_
_entity_poly.entity_id
_entity_poly.type
_entity_poly.pdbx_seq_one_letter_code
_entity_poly.pdbx_strand_id
1 'polypeptide(L)' 'MIRTILKSDQNNLTISLPDDLVGKLIEVIAFEIEDVKNGDLVSKPKPSQLRGFLSEKSSKLMHDHVNQSRAEWDTL' A
#
# COMPACT_ATOMS: atom_id res chain seq x y z
N MET A 1 -27.23 11.28 1.29
CA MET A 1 -26.15 11.88 0.49
C MET A 1 -25.65 10.80 -0.45
N ILE A 2 -25.85 10.96 -1.76
CA ILE A 2 -25.38 10.00 -2.78
C ILE A 2 -24.02 10.50 -3.26
N ARG A 3 -22.96 9.71 -3.08
CA ARG A 3 -21.63 10.00 -3.61
C ARG A 3 -21.28 8.92 -4.65
N THR A 4 -21.08 9.34 -5.89
CA THR A 4 -20.68 8.46 -6.97
C THR A 4 -19.25 8.81 -7.37
N ILE A 5 -18.34 7.85 -7.25
CA ILE A 5 -16.97 7.96 -7.76
C ILE A 5 -16.95 7.22 -9.08
N LEU A 6 -16.61 7.95 -10.14
CA LEU A 6 -16.60 7.42 -11.50
C LEU A 6 -15.37 7.96 -12.22
N LYS A 7 -14.76 7.10 -13.02
CA LYS A 7 -13.65 7.45 -13.91
C LYS A 7 -14.20 7.43 -15.32
N SER A 8 -14.36 8.61 -15.91
CA SER A 8 -14.88 8.74 -17.27
C SER A 8 -13.73 8.70 -18.27
N ASP A 9 -13.81 7.83 -19.27
CA ASP A 9 -12.88 7.79 -20.41
C ASP A 9 -13.28 8.81 -21.50
N GLN A 10 -14.40 9.52 -21.31
CA GLN A 10 -14.94 10.51 -22.23
C GLN A 10 -15.18 11.84 -21.52
N ASN A 11 -15.18 12.94 -22.29
CA ASN A 11 -15.39 14.28 -21.75
C ASN A 11 -16.86 14.59 -21.39
N ASN A 12 -17.76 13.63 -21.55
CA ASN A 12 -19.19 13.77 -21.28
C ASN A 12 -19.59 12.81 -20.15
N LEU A 13 -20.38 13.31 -19.20
CA LEU A 13 -20.92 12.53 -18.09
C LEU A 13 -22.46 12.62 -18.08
N THR A 14 -23.13 11.48 -18.21
CA THR A 14 -24.59 11.39 -18.07
C THR A 14 -24.91 10.70 -16.75
N ILE A 15 -25.70 11.37 -15.90
CA ILE A 15 -26.09 10.85 -14.59
C ILE A 15 -27.60 10.60 -14.62
N SER A 16 -28.02 9.35 -14.39
CA SER A 16 -29.42 9.01 -14.18
C SER A 16 -29.76 9.22 -12.71
N LEU A 17 -30.71 10.11 -12.45
CA LEU A 17 -31.18 10.41 -11.10
C LEU A 17 -32.28 9.42 -10.68
N PRO A 18 -32.30 8.97 -9.42
CA PRO A 18 -33.42 8.23 -8.86
C PRO A 18 -34.72 9.06 -8.84
N ASP A 19 -35.87 8.38 -8.94
CA ASP A 19 -37.19 9.01 -8.94
C ASP A 19 -37.43 9.91 -7.71
N ASP A 20 -36.86 9.53 -6.57
CA ASP A 20 -36.97 10.27 -5.30
C ASP A 20 -36.29 11.65 -5.32
N LEU A 21 -35.45 11.94 -6.32
CA LEU A 21 -34.77 13.23 -6.50
C LEU A 21 -35.43 14.10 -7.58
N VAL A 22 -36.45 13.59 -8.28
CA VAL A 22 -37.16 14.34 -9.31
C VAL A 22 -37.94 15.51 -8.68
N GLY A 23 -37.75 16.72 -9.24
CA GLY A 23 -38.40 17.95 -8.76
C GLY A 23 -37.75 18.61 -7.55
N LYS A 24 -36.66 18.06 -7.02
CA LYS A 24 -35.88 18.66 -5.93
C LYS A 24 -34.67 19.42 -6.49
N LEU A 25 -34.21 20.43 -5.76
CA LEU A 25 -32.95 21.11 -6.07
C LEU A 25 -31.78 20.19 -5.69
N ILE A 26 -30.89 19.95 -6.64
CA ILE A 26 -29.74 19.05 -6.48
C ILE A 26 -28.47 19.84 -6.76
N GLU A 27 -27.49 19.73 -5.87
CA GLU A 27 -26.14 20.23 -6.06
C GLU A 27 -25.24 19.10 -6.55
N VAL A 28 -24.53 19.33 -7.66
CA VAL A 28 -23.57 18.38 -8.24
C VAL A 28 -22.17 18.98 -8.13
N ILE A 29 -21.29 18.31 -7.40
CA ILE A 29 -19.92 18.73 -7.18
C ILE A 29 -18.98 17.69 -7.79
N ALA A 30 -18.10 18.13 -8.69
CA ALA A 30 -17.06 17.30 -9.28
C ALA A 30 -15.70 17.80 -8.84
N PHE A 31 -14.86 16.90 -8.35
CA PHE A 31 -13.48 17.17 -7.98
C PHE A 31 -12.63 15.96 -8.36
N GLU A 32 -11.38 16.23 -8.72
CA GLU A 32 -10.39 15.18 -8.95
C GLU A 32 -10.13 14.45 -7.63
N ILE A 33 -10.19 13.13 -7.69
CA ILE A 33 -9.80 12.27 -6.58
C ILE A 33 -8.49 11.64 -7.02
N GLU A 34 -7.42 11.92 -6.28
CA GLU A 34 -6.20 11.12 -6.42
C GLU A 34 -6.56 9.68 -6.06
N ASP A 35 -6.46 8.78 -7.04
CA ASP A 35 -6.42 7.35 -6.77
C ASP A 35 -5.19 7.12 -5.89
N VAL A 36 -5.36 7.17 -4.57
CA VAL A 36 -4.45 6.50 -3.66
C VAL A 36 -4.54 5.06 -4.10
N LYS A 37 -3.57 4.62 -4.93
CA LYS A 37 -3.41 3.22 -5.27
C LYS A 37 -3.38 2.49 -3.95
N ASN A 38 -4.51 1.90 -3.56
CA ASN A 38 -4.59 0.85 -2.55
C ASN A 38 -3.97 -0.44 -3.15
N GLY A 39 -2.84 -0.27 -3.81
CA GLY A 39 -2.12 -1.22 -4.66
C GLY A 39 -0.68 -1.41 -4.21
N ASP A 40 -0.21 -0.66 -3.21
CA ASP A 40 0.71 -1.24 -2.23
C ASP A 40 -0.12 -1.67 -1.02
N LEU A 41 -1.02 -2.63 -1.25
CA LEU A 41 -1.16 -3.68 -0.25
C LEU A 41 0.27 -4.23 -0.11
N VAL A 42 1.02 -3.68 0.85
CA VAL A 42 2.19 -4.34 1.41
C VAL A 42 1.65 -5.72 1.77
N SER A 43 1.84 -6.67 0.85
CA SER A 43 1.37 -8.02 1.03
C SER A 43 2.01 -8.42 2.34
N LYS A 44 1.21 -8.63 3.39
CA LYS A 44 1.76 -9.10 4.66
C LYS A 44 2.59 -10.32 4.26
N PRO A 45 3.93 -10.27 4.42
CA PRO A 45 4.78 -11.28 3.85
C PRO A 45 4.30 -12.62 4.40
N LYS A 46 4.09 -13.59 3.51
CA LYS A 46 3.66 -14.93 3.95
C LYS A 46 4.71 -15.43 4.95
N PRO A 47 4.35 -16.19 6.00
CA PRO A 47 5.33 -16.71 6.94
C PRO A 47 6.48 -17.50 6.28
N SER A 48 6.24 -18.09 5.11
CA SER A 48 7.27 -18.70 4.26
C SER A 48 8.29 -17.70 3.69
N GLN A 49 7.87 -16.47 3.41
CA GLN A 49 8.70 -15.34 3.00
C GLN A 49 9.38 -14.65 4.19
N LEU A 50 9.04 -15.00 5.43
CA LEU A 50 9.71 -14.49 6.64
C LEU A 50 10.79 -15.45 7.17
N ARG A 51 10.87 -16.69 6.65
CA ARG A 51 11.96 -17.62 6.97
C ARG A 51 13.24 -17.19 6.24
N GLY A 52 14.22 -16.70 7.00
CA GLY A 52 15.59 -16.50 6.53
C GLY A 52 16.00 -15.07 6.21
N PHE A 53 15.11 -14.08 6.35
CA PHE A 53 15.52 -12.67 6.28
C PHE A 53 16.09 -12.22 7.62
N LEU A 54 17.41 -12.31 7.76
CA LEU A 54 18.12 -11.52 8.75
C LEU A 54 18.03 -10.06 8.33
N SER A 55 17.60 -9.18 9.22
CA SER A 55 17.77 -7.75 9.00
C SER A 55 19.26 -7.44 8.83
N GLU A 56 19.60 -6.42 8.06
CA GLU A 56 20.99 -6.01 7.82
C GLU A 56 21.76 -5.85 9.15
N LYS A 57 21.10 -5.29 10.17
CA LYS A 57 21.64 -5.18 11.53
C LYS A 57 21.96 -6.53 12.17
N SER A 58 21.04 -7.50 12.08
CA SER A 58 21.26 -8.85 12.64
C SER A 58 22.32 -9.65 11.86
N SER A 59 22.41 -9.44 10.54
CA SER A 59 23.44 -10.05 9.69
C SER A 59 24.83 -9.54 10.06
N LYS A 60 24.98 -8.22 10.21
CA LYS A 60 26.25 -7.60 10.60
C LYS A 60 26.74 -8.10 11.96
N LEU A 61 25.86 -8.14 12.97
CA LEU A 61 26.20 -8.66 14.30
C LEU A 61 26.64 -10.13 14.28
N MET A 62 26.00 -10.95 13.45
CA MET A 62 26.37 -12.35 13.28
C MET A 62 27.76 -12.50 12.63
N HIS A 63 28.04 -11.71 11.59
CA HIS A 63 29.36 -11.69 10.96
C HIS A 63 30.46 -11.18 11.91
N ASP A 64 30.19 -10.13 12.68
CA ASP A 64 31.11 -9.58 13.67
C ASP A 64 31.44 -10.62 14.75
N HIS A 65 30.43 -11.34 15.26
CA HIS A 65 30.63 -12.41 16.24
C HIS A 65 31.48 -13.56 15.68
N VAL A 66 31.21 -14.02 14.45
CA VAL A 66 32.00 -15.08 13.81
C VAL A 66 33.45 -14.65 13.59
N ASN A 67 33.68 -13.40 13.18
CA ASN A 67 35.03 -12.86 12.98
C ASN A 67 35.79 -12.76 14.30
N GLN A 68 35.13 -12.30 15.37
CA GLN A 68 35.72 -12.26 16.70
C GLN A 68 36.10 -13.66 17.19
N SER A 69 35.19 -14.63 17.08
CA SER A 69 35.49 -16.01 17.46
C SER A 69 36.63 -16.60 16.63
N ARG A 70 36.73 -16.31 15.34
CA ARG A 70 37.90 -16.76 14.54
C ARG A 70 39.21 -16.12 15.00
N ALA A 71 39.20 -14.81 15.24
CA ALA A 71 40.38 -14.10 15.72
C ALA A 71 40.86 -14.63 17.08
N GLU A 72 39.94 -14.99 17.97
CA GLU A 72 40.26 -15.62 19.27
C GLU A 72 40.98 -16.97 19.09
N TRP A 73 40.58 -17.75 18.09
CA TRP A 73 41.22 -19.04 17.78
C TRP A 73 42.57 -18.91 17.08
N ASP A 74 42.79 -17.84 16.30
CA ASP A 74 44.09 -17.58 15.65
C ASP A 74 45.17 -17.06 16.62
N THR A 75 44.78 -16.65 17.83
CA THR A 75 45.71 -16.16 18.87
C THR A 75 46.17 -17.20 19.90
N LEU A 76 45.78 -18.47 19.71
CA LEU A 76 46.22 -19.63 20.51
C LEU A 76 47.29 -20.44 19.76
#